data_AF-A0A1J7BSX5-F1
#
_entry.id   AF-A0A1J7BSX5-F1
#
_cell.length_a   1.000
_cell.length_b   1.000
_cell.length_c   1.000
_cell.angle_alpha   90.00
_cell.angle_beta   90.00
_cell.angle_gamma   90.00
#
_symmetry.space_group_name_H-M   'P 1'
#
loop_
_entity.id
_entity.type
_entity.pdbx_description
1 polymer ?
#
loop_
_entity_poly.entity_id
_entity_poly.type
_entity_poly.pdbx_seq_one_letter_code
_entity_poly.pdbx_strand_id
1 'polypeptide(L)'
;MRKDIEDAMRKMLEIEAKFKNNQQLGIEELDRLGLLYSIDKNSEALKDSRFDDYKFYHLYLTYATDLTFKSTYYKRNENKRISETVDYREIQALNNQEFDSSISEKLHQFRIENQFITPVEKAEINNDKIFLENFAMNWAKTCLGDRHSEESHQIISKETRDTLAKKNIELYIENKLDSGQKLDVFKGLLKSYYIFHEAKKILEHIASHNQIKEFTLNEKTIELNLYSLVHILNRHYAELISSQSISTSRSFHNTKVEPTKINLFIDYLFSRIREKGLESVIEIKSNEAILFNYFGKDYAIFPREYKYNKSKIIIETFFIIESKNVNAKRLTEKIKNAEVFNLDENLKIYI
;
A
#
# COMPACT_ATOMS: atom_id res chain seq x y z
N MET A 1 15.62 -28.78 13.75
CA MET A 1 15.37 -27.33 13.58
C MET A 1 13.86 -27.13 13.78
N ARG A 2 13.33 -25.92 14.05
CA ARG A 2 11.86 -25.78 14.11
C ARG A 2 11.29 -26.04 12.71
N LYS A 3 10.22 -26.83 12.59
CA LYS A 3 9.58 -27.20 11.30
C LYS A 3 9.33 -25.99 10.39
N ASP A 4 8.91 -24.87 10.97
CA ASP A 4 8.65 -23.62 10.25
C ASP A 4 9.90 -23.04 9.56
N ILE A 5 11.09 -23.23 10.18
CA ILE A 5 12.37 -22.77 9.61
C ILE A 5 12.75 -23.68 8.43
N GLU A 6 12.58 -24.99 8.56
CA GLU A 6 12.86 -25.95 7.48
C GLU A 6 11.94 -25.69 6.28
N ASP A 7 10.65 -25.42 6.53
CA ASP A 7 9.68 -25.06 5.50
C ASP A 7 10.02 -23.73 4.82
N ALA A 8 10.47 -22.72 5.59
CA ALA A 8 10.91 -21.44 5.03
C ALA A 8 12.17 -21.58 4.16
N MET A 9 13.16 -22.35 4.63
CA MET A 9 14.39 -22.62 3.87
C MET A 9 14.09 -23.37 2.57
N ARG A 10 13.23 -24.40 2.61
CA ARG A 10 12.82 -25.14 1.41
C ARG A 10 12.17 -24.23 0.37
N LYS A 11 11.22 -23.37 0.79
CA LYS A 11 10.59 -22.39 -0.10
C LYS A 11 11.62 -21.42 -0.71
N MET A 12 12.62 -20.98 0.05
CA MET A 12 13.68 -20.11 -0.48
C MET A 12 14.53 -20.80 -1.55
N LEU A 13 14.89 -22.08 -1.36
CA LEU A 13 15.61 -22.85 -2.35
C LEU A 13 14.78 -23.05 -3.64
N GLU A 14 13.48 -23.27 -3.51
CA GLU A 14 12.55 -23.34 -4.65
C GLU A 14 12.51 -22.02 -5.43
N ILE A 15 12.40 -20.88 -4.74
CA ILE A 15 12.42 -19.54 -5.34
C ILE A 15 13.75 -19.27 -6.05
N GLU A 16 14.88 -19.60 -5.42
CA GLU A 16 16.20 -19.41 -6.01
C GLU A 16 16.41 -20.29 -7.25
N ALA A 17 15.91 -21.53 -7.23
CA ALA A 17 15.93 -22.43 -8.38
C ALA A 17 15.10 -21.86 -9.55
N LYS A 18 13.90 -21.36 -9.29
CA LYS A 18 13.08 -20.66 -10.30
C LYS A 18 13.85 -19.48 -10.90
N PHE A 19 14.48 -18.65 -10.06
CA PHE A 19 15.28 -17.51 -10.51
C PHE A 19 16.43 -17.92 -11.44
N LYS A 20 17.23 -18.91 -11.03
CA LYS A 20 18.37 -19.43 -11.81
C LYS A 20 17.94 -20.06 -13.13
N ASN A 21 16.74 -20.65 -13.18
CA ASN A 21 16.15 -21.24 -14.37
C ASN A 21 15.37 -20.23 -15.25
N ASN A 22 15.50 -18.93 -15.00
CA ASN A 22 14.78 -17.86 -15.72
C ASN A 22 13.25 -18.04 -15.73
N GLN A 23 12.70 -18.67 -14.69
CA GLN A 23 11.25 -18.75 -14.52
C GLN A 23 10.72 -17.43 -13.97
N GLN A 24 9.48 -17.10 -14.32
CA GLN A 24 8.80 -15.93 -13.79
C GLN A 24 8.57 -16.10 -12.29
N LEU A 25 9.01 -15.11 -11.52
CA LEU A 25 8.75 -15.00 -10.09
C LEU A 25 7.65 -13.98 -9.84
N GLY A 26 6.83 -14.23 -8.81
CA GLY A 26 5.93 -13.22 -8.27
C GLY A 26 6.68 -12.11 -7.54
N ILE A 27 5.98 -11.02 -7.21
CA ILE A 27 6.55 -9.91 -6.43
C ILE A 27 7.00 -10.40 -5.05
N GLU A 28 6.19 -11.21 -4.36
CA GLU A 28 6.60 -11.74 -3.05
C GLU A 28 7.87 -12.60 -3.11
N GLU A 29 8.04 -13.37 -4.19
CA GLU A 29 9.20 -14.23 -4.37
C GLU A 29 10.46 -13.40 -4.64
N LEU A 30 10.35 -12.38 -5.49
CA LEU A 30 11.42 -11.43 -5.77
C LEU A 30 11.82 -10.62 -4.54
N ASP A 31 10.85 -10.17 -3.73
CA ASP A 31 11.12 -9.45 -2.48
C ASP A 31 11.91 -10.31 -1.49
N ARG A 32 11.50 -11.57 -1.31
CA ARG A 32 12.20 -12.51 -0.41
C ARG A 32 13.61 -12.81 -0.89
N LEU A 33 13.77 -13.04 -2.20
CA LEU A 33 15.07 -13.34 -2.79
C LEU A 33 15.99 -12.12 -2.78
N GLY A 34 15.47 -10.93 -3.07
CA GLY A 34 16.19 -9.66 -3.00
C GLY A 34 16.68 -9.38 -1.59
N LEU A 35 15.84 -9.62 -0.57
CA LEU A 35 16.23 -9.50 0.83
C LEU A 35 17.34 -10.49 1.19
N LEU A 36 17.24 -11.75 0.75
CA LEU A 36 18.29 -12.76 0.98
C LEU A 36 19.61 -12.31 0.35
N TYR A 37 19.62 -11.91 -0.91
CA TYR A 37 20.83 -11.45 -1.60
C TYR A 37 21.40 -10.16 -0.99
N SER A 38 20.55 -9.29 -0.45
CA SER A 38 21.01 -8.12 0.30
C SER A 38 21.70 -8.51 1.60
N ILE A 39 21.16 -9.51 2.31
CA ILE A 39 21.76 -10.06 3.54
C ILE A 39 23.09 -10.76 3.24
N ASP A 40 23.16 -11.51 2.14
CA ASP A 40 24.34 -12.26 1.71
C ASP A 40 25.38 -11.38 1.00
N LYS A 41 25.11 -10.07 0.87
CA LYS A 41 25.95 -9.11 0.15
C LYS A 41 26.25 -9.53 -1.30
N ASN A 42 25.29 -10.21 -1.94
CA ASN A 42 25.38 -10.63 -3.33
C ASN A 42 24.97 -9.47 -4.26
N SER A 43 25.80 -8.43 -4.31
CA SER A 43 25.53 -7.22 -5.11
C SER A 43 25.42 -7.49 -6.61
N GLU A 44 26.05 -8.57 -7.11
CA GLU A 44 25.99 -8.91 -8.53
C GLU A 44 24.62 -9.47 -8.93
N ALA A 45 24.05 -10.38 -8.14
CA ALA A 45 22.70 -10.88 -8.39
C ALA A 45 21.67 -9.76 -8.33
N LEU A 46 21.85 -8.80 -7.42
CA LEU A 46 20.98 -7.63 -7.33
C LEU A 46 21.10 -6.68 -8.54
N LYS A 47 22.12 -6.78 -9.41
CA LYS A 47 22.16 -5.97 -10.65
C LYS A 47 21.18 -6.45 -11.71
N ASP A 48 20.68 -7.68 -11.62
CA ASP A 48 19.66 -8.22 -12.53
C ASP A 48 18.42 -7.32 -12.55
N SER A 49 17.90 -7.04 -13.74
CA SER A 49 16.75 -6.13 -13.92
C SER A 49 15.45 -6.70 -13.37
N ARG A 50 15.38 -8.02 -13.12
CA ARG A 50 14.23 -8.63 -12.41
C ARG A 50 14.09 -8.12 -10.98
N PHE A 51 15.15 -7.57 -10.39
CA PHE A 51 15.11 -6.92 -9.08
C PHE A 51 14.84 -5.42 -9.15
N ASP A 52 14.52 -4.84 -10.32
CA ASP A 52 14.28 -3.40 -10.41
C ASP A 52 13.06 -2.96 -9.60
N ASP A 53 12.03 -3.80 -9.49
CA ASP A 53 10.87 -3.56 -8.62
C ASP A 53 11.25 -3.58 -7.14
N TYR A 54 12.03 -4.57 -6.73
CA TYR A 54 12.59 -4.67 -5.38
C TYR A 54 13.44 -3.43 -5.04
N LYS A 55 14.35 -3.03 -5.94
CA LYS A 55 15.17 -1.82 -5.78
C LYS A 55 14.30 -0.58 -5.67
N PHE A 56 13.35 -0.42 -6.60
CA PHE A 56 12.42 0.70 -6.58
C PHE A 56 11.72 0.80 -5.23
N TYR A 57 11.17 -0.31 -4.73
CA TYR A 57 10.43 -0.33 -3.47
C TYR A 57 11.27 0.20 -2.30
N HIS A 58 12.50 -0.31 -2.16
CA HIS A 58 13.40 0.09 -1.09
C HIS A 58 13.91 1.52 -1.22
N LEU A 59 14.30 1.94 -2.43
CA LEU A 59 14.73 3.31 -2.67
C LEU A 59 13.59 4.29 -2.46
N TYR A 60 12.40 3.99 -2.98
CA TYR A 60 11.24 4.83 -2.81
C TYR A 60 10.92 5.09 -1.34
N LEU A 61 10.89 4.05 -0.51
CA LEU A 61 10.65 4.20 0.93
C LEU A 61 11.76 5.00 1.64
N THR A 62 13.01 4.89 1.18
CA THR A 62 14.13 5.66 1.72
C THR A 62 13.97 7.17 1.45
N TYR A 63 13.46 7.54 0.28
CA TYR A 63 13.34 8.93 -0.17
C TYR A 63 11.92 9.51 -0.09
N ALA A 64 10.92 8.71 0.31
CA ALA A 64 9.49 9.07 0.28
C ALA A 64 9.16 10.38 1.01
N THR A 65 9.88 10.68 2.10
CA THR A 65 9.69 11.91 2.88
C THR A 65 10.11 13.17 2.12
N ASP A 66 11.13 13.07 1.25
CA ASP A 66 11.63 14.17 0.45
C ASP A 66 12.20 13.68 -0.89
N LEU A 67 11.37 13.69 -1.93
CA LEU A 67 11.77 13.38 -3.31
C LEU A 67 12.46 14.55 -4.03
N THR A 68 12.86 15.62 -3.32
CA THR A 68 13.77 16.63 -3.86
C THR A 68 15.25 16.24 -3.73
N PHE A 69 15.54 15.19 -2.96
CA PHE A 69 16.90 14.67 -2.70
C PHE A 69 17.80 15.69 -1.98
N LYS A 70 17.23 16.57 -1.17
CA LYS A 70 17.96 17.63 -0.44
C LYS A 70 18.07 17.36 1.07
N SER A 71 17.24 16.46 1.59
CA SER A 71 17.25 16.09 3.00
C SER A 71 18.43 15.17 3.36
N THR A 72 18.56 14.88 4.65
CA THR A 72 19.41 13.77 5.11
C THR A 72 18.58 12.51 5.10
N TYR A 73 19.06 11.48 4.40
CA TYR A 73 18.40 10.19 4.30
C TYR A 73 19.18 9.15 5.09
N TYR A 74 18.50 8.11 5.54
CA TYR A 74 19.09 7.04 6.32
C TYR A 74 18.73 5.69 5.70
N LYS A 75 19.73 4.83 5.57
CA LYS A 75 19.56 3.43 5.16
C LYS A 75 19.95 2.49 6.28
N ARG A 76 19.53 1.24 6.18
CA ARG A 76 19.92 0.19 7.14
C ARG A 76 21.44 0.03 7.17
N ASN A 77 22.01 -0.10 8.37
CA ASN A 77 23.40 -0.48 8.54
C ASN A 77 23.56 -1.99 8.28
N GLU A 78 24.24 -2.35 7.19
CA GLU A 78 24.47 -3.75 6.82
C GLU A 78 25.38 -4.49 7.81
N ASN A 79 26.18 -3.76 8.59
CA ASN A 79 27.15 -4.32 9.52
C ASN A 79 26.60 -4.46 10.94
N LYS A 80 25.33 -4.11 11.18
CA LYS A 80 24.72 -4.18 12.51
C LYS A 80 23.32 -4.75 12.44
N ARG A 81 23.09 -5.91 13.07
CA ARG A 81 21.74 -6.47 13.19
C ARG A 81 21.13 -6.10 14.54
N ILE A 82 19.83 -5.79 14.52
CA ILE A 82 19.03 -5.53 15.74
C ILE A 82 19.11 -6.73 16.69
N SER A 83 19.15 -7.95 16.15
CA SER A 83 19.27 -9.20 16.90
C SER A 83 20.61 -9.38 17.63
N GLU A 84 21.64 -8.62 17.29
CA GLU A 84 23.00 -8.83 17.78
C GLU A 84 23.38 -7.88 18.93
N THR A 85 22.64 -6.78 19.15
CA THR A 85 23.20 -5.67 19.96
C THR A 85 22.23 -4.86 20.84
N VAL A 86 20.90 -5.09 20.83
CA VAL A 86 19.94 -4.28 21.62
C VAL A 86 18.86 -5.11 22.29
N ASP A 87 18.42 -4.65 23.47
CA ASP A 87 17.26 -5.18 24.21
C ASP A 87 16.00 -5.05 23.35
N TYR A 88 15.69 -6.12 22.62
CA TYR A 88 14.53 -6.26 21.72
C TYR A 88 13.22 -5.84 22.40
N ARG A 89 13.18 -5.86 23.75
CA ARG A 89 12.05 -5.42 24.57
C ARG A 89 11.73 -3.94 24.41
N GLU A 90 12.71 -3.06 24.27
CA GLU A 90 12.46 -1.61 24.12
C GLU A 90 11.87 -1.28 22.75
N ILE A 91 12.39 -1.90 21.69
CA ILE A 91 11.84 -1.80 20.33
C ILE A 91 10.42 -2.38 20.27
N GLN A 92 10.19 -3.55 20.89
CA GLN A 92 8.85 -4.13 20.98
C GLN A 92 7.89 -3.25 21.77
N ALA A 93 8.33 -2.67 22.89
CA ALA A 93 7.50 -1.80 23.72
C ALA A 93 7.08 -0.53 22.96
N LEU A 94 7.97 0.08 22.17
CA LEU A 94 7.64 1.23 21.32
C LEU A 94 6.74 0.84 20.14
N ASN A 95 7.00 -0.29 19.46
CA ASN A 95 6.19 -0.75 18.32
C ASN A 95 4.77 -1.17 18.71
N ASN A 96 4.55 -1.55 19.97
CA ASN A 96 3.24 -1.96 20.48
C ASN A 96 2.37 -0.76 20.91
N GLN A 97 2.94 0.45 20.98
CA GLN A 97 2.17 1.67 21.26
C GLN A 97 1.36 2.09 20.03
N GLU A 98 0.23 2.76 20.26
CA GLU A 98 -0.52 3.37 19.16
C GLU A 98 0.35 4.43 18.47
N PHE A 99 0.29 4.50 17.15
CA PHE A 99 1.16 5.39 16.39
C PHE A 99 0.95 6.86 16.80
N ASP A 100 2.04 7.51 17.19
CA ASP A 100 2.15 8.94 17.42
C ASP A 100 3.42 9.45 16.74
N SER A 101 3.38 10.66 16.17
CA SER A 101 4.52 11.24 15.47
C SER A 101 5.74 11.36 16.40
N SER A 102 5.50 11.66 17.69
CA SER A 102 6.56 11.75 18.70
C SER A 102 7.23 10.39 18.99
N ILE A 103 6.48 9.29 18.90
CA ILE A 103 7.00 7.92 19.07
C ILE A 103 7.85 7.53 17.85
N SER A 104 7.39 7.88 16.65
CA SER A 104 8.12 7.64 15.40
C SER A 104 9.48 8.35 15.39
N GLU A 105 9.52 9.62 15.80
CA GLU A 105 10.77 10.39 15.93
C GLU A 105 11.72 9.77 16.96
N LYS A 106 11.22 9.38 18.14
CA LYS A 106 12.03 8.69 19.16
C LYS A 106 12.62 7.39 18.65
N LEU A 107 11.83 6.57 17.94
CA LEU A 107 12.31 5.32 17.37
C LEU A 107 13.35 5.55 16.27
N HIS A 108 13.17 6.58 15.43
CA HIS A 108 14.14 6.96 14.42
C HIS A 108 15.46 7.39 15.06
N GLN A 109 15.40 8.26 16.06
CA GLN A 109 16.56 8.74 16.80
C GLN A 109 17.30 7.59 17.50
N PHE A 110 16.56 6.69 18.16
CA PHE A 110 17.11 5.48 18.77
C PHE A 110 17.88 4.62 17.75
N ARG A 111 17.34 4.45 16.53
CA ARG A 111 18.01 3.69 15.46
C ARG A 111 19.29 4.37 14.97
N ILE A 112 19.35 5.70 14.94
CA ILE A 112 20.55 6.46 14.58
C ILE A 112 21.61 6.31 15.68
N GLU A 113 21.25 6.54 16.94
CA GLU A 113 22.15 6.47 18.09
C GLU A 113 22.76 5.07 18.25
N ASN A 114 21.94 4.04 18.01
CA ASN A 114 22.37 2.65 18.01
C ASN A 114 22.95 2.21 16.66
N GLN A 115 23.18 3.09 15.68
CA GLN A 115 23.78 2.79 14.39
C GLN A 115 23.09 1.64 13.62
N PHE A 116 21.79 1.43 13.84
CA PHE A 116 20.99 0.49 13.04
C PHE A 116 20.66 1.05 11.66
N ILE A 117 20.67 2.37 11.57
CA ILE A 117 20.61 3.10 10.31
C ILE A 117 21.78 4.07 10.24
N THR A 118 22.27 4.34 9.03
CA THR A 118 23.37 5.26 8.77
C THR A 118 22.96 6.26 7.69
N PRO A 119 23.50 7.50 7.72
CA PRO A 119 23.27 8.46 6.66
C PRO A 119 23.65 7.88 5.28
N VAL A 120 22.84 8.16 4.26
CA VAL A 120 23.16 7.83 2.88
C VAL A 120 24.16 8.85 2.33
N GLU A 121 25.21 8.38 1.65
CA GLU A 121 26.23 9.27 1.10
C GLU A 121 25.69 10.08 -0.09
N LYS A 122 26.18 11.32 -0.27
CA LYS A 122 25.72 12.20 -1.37
C LYS A 122 25.87 11.58 -2.77
N ALA A 123 26.94 10.83 -2.99
CA ALA A 123 27.17 10.15 -4.27
C ALA A 123 26.12 9.06 -4.52
N GLU A 124 25.78 8.30 -3.48
CA GLU A 124 24.73 7.28 -3.52
C GLU A 124 23.34 7.91 -3.74
N ILE A 125 23.01 8.99 -3.02
CA ILE A 125 21.76 9.75 -3.22
C ILE A 125 21.60 10.17 -4.69
N ASN A 126 22.68 10.63 -5.33
CA ASN A 126 22.64 11.04 -6.73
C ASN A 126 22.40 9.85 -7.68
N ASN A 127 23.00 8.69 -7.42
CA ASN A 127 22.78 7.48 -8.21
C ASN A 127 21.34 6.98 -8.05
N ASP A 128 20.83 6.95 -6.82
CA ASP A 128 19.46 6.52 -6.52
C ASP A 128 18.44 7.46 -7.15
N LYS A 129 18.70 8.77 -7.11
CA LYS A 129 17.89 9.77 -7.81
C LYS A 129 17.81 9.47 -9.31
N ILE A 130 18.94 9.22 -9.97
CA ILE A 130 18.97 8.88 -11.41
C ILE A 130 18.17 7.60 -11.68
N PHE A 131 18.32 6.59 -10.82
CA PHE A 131 17.52 5.36 -10.92
C PHE A 131 16.02 5.67 -10.85
N LEU A 132 15.57 6.41 -9.82
CA LEU A 132 14.16 6.75 -9.65
C LEU A 132 13.62 7.63 -10.77
N GLU A 133 14.40 8.58 -11.29
CA GLU A 133 14.04 9.41 -12.45
C GLU A 133 13.83 8.57 -13.71
N ASN A 134 14.74 7.62 -13.97
CA ASN A 134 14.61 6.65 -15.07
C ASN A 134 13.40 5.74 -14.87
N PHE A 135 13.17 5.29 -13.64
CA PHE A 135 12.03 4.45 -13.29
C PHE A 135 10.71 5.18 -13.54
N ALA A 136 10.58 6.43 -13.07
CA ALA A 136 9.43 7.29 -13.34
C ALA A 136 9.22 7.53 -14.84
N MET A 137 10.29 7.74 -15.60
CA MET A 137 10.22 7.93 -17.06
C MET A 137 9.68 6.68 -17.77
N ASN A 138 10.18 5.49 -17.39
CA ASN A 138 9.69 4.24 -17.95
C ASN A 138 8.23 3.99 -17.55
N TRP A 139 7.88 4.26 -16.29
CA TRP A 139 6.52 4.14 -15.80
C TRP A 139 5.55 5.11 -16.49
N ALA A 140 5.98 6.35 -16.76
CA ALA A 140 5.20 7.32 -17.53
C ALA A 140 4.86 6.78 -18.93
N LYS A 141 5.83 6.18 -19.62
CA LYS A 141 5.62 5.55 -20.94
C LYS A 141 4.62 4.40 -20.84
N THR A 142 4.76 3.54 -19.83
CA THR A 142 3.77 2.48 -19.55
C THR A 142 2.39 3.08 -19.33
N CYS A 143 2.25 4.11 -18.49
CA CYS A 143 0.99 4.77 -18.22
C CYS A 143 0.34 5.43 -19.44
N LEU A 144 1.10 5.81 -20.46
CA LEU A 144 0.56 6.35 -21.71
C LEU A 144 0.30 5.28 -22.78
N GLY A 145 0.69 4.03 -22.53
CA GLY A 145 0.39 2.91 -23.40
C GLY A 145 -1.11 2.71 -23.56
N ASP A 146 -1.59 2.71 -24.81
CA ASP A 146 -3.00 2.50 -25.12
C ASP A 146 -3.37 1.01 -25.29
N ARG A 147 -2.37 0.09 -25.27
CA ARG A 147 -2.53 -1.34 -25.56
C ARG A 147 -1.78 -2.22 -24.56
N HIS A 148 -2.22 -2.27 -23.32
CA HIS A 148 -1.75 -3.30 -22.39
C HIS A 148 -2.54 -4.58 -22.60
N SER A 149 -1.85 -5.71 -22.75
CA SER A 149 -2.47 -7.05 -22.73
C SER A 149 -2.93 -7.43 -21.32
N GLU A 150 -2.25 -6.93 -20.29
CA GLU A 150 -2.60 -7.18 -18.90
C GLU A 150 -3.65 -6.19 -18.38
N GLU A 151 -4.77 -6.71 -17.88
CA GLU A 151 -5.84 -5.93 -17.23
C GLU A 151 -5.30 -5.08 -16.07
N SER A 152 -4.30 -5.60 -15.36
CA SER A 152 -3.65 -4.93 -14.23
C SER A 152 -3.03 -3.58 -14.63
N HIS A 153 -2.29 -3.56 -15.75
CA HIS A 153 -1.71 -2.36 -16.32
C HIS A 153 -2.77 -1.42 -16.88
N GLN A 154 -3.86 -1.93 -17.47
CA GLN A 154 -4.96 -1.06 -17.93
C GLN A 154 -5.59 -0.26 -16.79
N ILE A 155 -5.83 -0.93 -15.64
CA ILE A 155 -6.44 -0.32 -14.45
C ILE A 155 -5.54 0.80 -13.91
N ILE A 156 -4.28 0.49 -13.60
CA ILE A 156 -3.39 1.47 -12.96
C ILE A 156 -2.97 2.59 -13.91
N SER A 157 -2.72 2.30 -15.19
CA SER A 157 -2.39 3.33 -16.17
C SER A 157 -3.54 4.32 -16.31
N LYS A 158 -4.80 3.84 -16.30
CA LYS A 158 -5.97 4.71 -16.29
C LYS A 158 -6.04 5.56 -15.02
N GLU A 159 -5.94 4.95 -13.84
CA GLU A 159 -5.99 5.68 -12.57
C GLU A 159 -4.88 6.75 -12.46
N THR A 160 -3.68 6.42 -12.94
CA THR A 160 -2.54 7.35 -12.96
C THR A 160 -2.82 8.53 -13.90
N ARG A 161 -3.34 8.28 -15.11
CA ARG A 161 -3.71 9.34 -16.06
C ARG A 161 -4.85 10.22 -15.54
N ASP A 162 -5.83 9.63 -14.87
CA ASP A 162 -6.95 10.37 -14.29
C ASP A 162 -6.48 11.24 -13.11
N THR A 163 -5.53 10.74 -12.32
CA THR A 163 -4.96 11.47 -11.16
C THR A 163 -4.01 12.59 -11.57
N LEU A 164 -3.08 12.34 -12.49
CA LEU A 164 -2.03 13.30 -12.86
C LEU A 164 -2.40 14.17 -14.07
N ALA A 165 -3.53 13.87 -14.72
CA ALA A 165 -3.89 14.30 -16.07
C ALA A 165 -2.93 13.77 -17.14
N LYS A 166 -3.46 13.01 -18.12
CA LYS A 166 -2.70 12.44 -19.25
C LYS A 166 -1.71 13.43 -19.88
N LYS A 167 -2.16 14.67 -20.13
CA LYS A 167 -1.36 15.75 -20.73
C LYS A 167 -0.11 16.10 -19.92
N ASN A 168 -0.18 16.07 -18.58
CA ASN A 168 1.00 16.37 -17.76
C ASN A 168 2.03 15.25 -17.84
N ILE A 169 1.59 13.99 -17.95
CA ILE A 169 2.50 12.85 -18.15
C ILE A 169 3.19 12.95 -19.52
N GLU A 170 2.47 13.33 -20.57
CA GLU A 170 3.05 13.59 -21.90
C GLU A 170 4.11 14.69 -21.84
N LEU A 171 3.78 15.85 -21.25
CA LEU A 171 4.72 16.97 -21.09
C LEU A 171 5.94 16.63 -20.21
N TYR A 172 5.77 15.73 -19.23
CA TYR A 172 6.86 15.22 -18.41
C TYR A 172 7.87 14.42 -19.23
N ILE A 173 7.39 13.51 -20.10
CA ILE A 173 8.26 12.73 -21.00
C ILE A 173 8.96 13.64 -22.02
N GLU A 174 8.25 14.64 -22.54
CA GLU A 174 8.80 15.63 -23.47
C GLU A 174 9.73 16.66 -22.80
N ASN A 175 9.87 16.61 -21.48
CA ASN A 175 10.64 17.56 -20.67
C ASN A 175 10.23 19.03 -20.91
N LYS A 176 8.92 19.28 -21.03
CA LYS A 176 8.31 20.60 -21.28
C LYS A 176 7.61 21.22 -20.06
N LEU A 177 7.59 20.53 -18.93
CA LEU A 177 7.08 21.07 -17.66
C LEU A 177 8.11 21.98 -17.01
N ASP A 178 7.65 22.98 -16.25
CA ASP A 178 8.53 23.71 -15.35
C ASP A 178 9.03 22.82 -14.20
N SER A 179 10.01 23.29 -13.43
CA SER A 179 10.63 22.48 -12.37
C SER A 179 9.66 22.04 -11.27
N GLY A 180 8.67 22.86 -10.92
CA GLY A 180 7.67 22.53 -9.89
C GLY A 180 6.71 21.47 -10.41
N GLN A 181 6.14 21.70 -11.59
CA GLN A 181 5.25 20.74 -12.25
C GLN A 181 5.94 19.40 -12.52
N LYS A 182 7.20 19.42 -12.97
CA LYS A 182 7.99 18.21 -13.21
C LYS A 182 8.17 17.41 -11.93
N LEU A 183 8.44 18.08 -10.81
CA LEU A 183 8.57 17.43 -9.50
C LEU A 183 7.25 16.81 -9.05
N ASP A 184 6.12 17.51 -9.22
CA ASP A 184 4.80 16.99 -8.83
C ASP A 184 4.40 15.76 -9.64
N VAL A 185 4.64 15.78 -10.96
CA VAL A 185 4.40 14.62 -11.83
C VAL A 185 5.33 13.46 -11.48
N PHE A 186 6.63 13.74 -11.23
CA PHE A 186 7.60 12.74 -10.79
C PHE A 186 7.14 12.03 -9.49
N LYS A 187 6.77 12.81 -8.46
CA LYS A 187 6.23 12.26 -7.20
C LYS A 187 4.98 11.42 -7.44
N GLY A 188 4.07 11.92 -8.28
CA GLY A 188 2.83 11.23 -8.65
C GLY A 188 3.07 9.88 -9.33
N LEU A 189 4.03 9.83 -10.25
CA LEU A 189 4.40 8.61 -10.97
C LEU A 189 5.01 7.55 -10.05
N LEU A 190 5.98 7.94 -9.21
CA LEU A 190 6.57 6.98 -8.26
C LEU A 190 5.51 6.47 -7.27
N LYS A 191 4.64 7.36 -6.77
CA LYS A 191 3.54 6.99 -5.88
C LYS A 191 2.58 5.99 -6.54
N SER A 192 2.18 6.22 -7.79
CA SER A 192 1.23 5.33 -8.45
C SER A 192 1.85 3.96 -8.73
N TYR A 193 3.14 3.89 -9.04
CA TYR A 193 3.85 2.61 -9.15
C TYR A 193 3.93 1.87 -7.82
N TYR A 194 4.28 2.56 -6.73
CA TYR A 194 4.32 1.95 -5.41
C TYR A 194 2.96 1.36 -5.01
N ILE A 195 1.87 2.10 -5.24
CA ILE A 195 0.51 1.61 -4.95
C ILE A 195 0.18 0.36 -5.77
N PHE A 196 0.57 0.34 -7.05
CA PHE A 196 0.39 -0.83 -7.91
C PHE A 196 1.16 -2.05 -7.41
N HIS A 197 2.43 -1.85 -7.06
CA HIS A 197 3.29 -2.88 -6.50
C HIS A 197 2.68 -3.48 -5.23
N GLU A 198 2.27 -2.62 -4.28
CA GLU A 198 1.63 -3.05 -3.03
C GLU A 198 0.30 -3.77 -3.27
N ALA A 199 -0.54 -3.25 -4.17
CA ALA A 199 -1.83 -3.87 -4.49
C ALA A 199 -1.65 -5.27 -5.11
N LYS A 200 -0.69 -5.44 -6.03
CA LYS A 200 -0.35 -6.75 -6.59
C LYS A 200 0.18 -7.70 -5.53
N LYS A 201 1.09 -7.24 -4.68
CA LYS A 201 1.66 -8.03 -3.58
C LYS A 201 0.59 -8.56 -2.64
N ILE A 202 -0.40 -7.73 -2.28
CA ILE A 202 -1.54 -8.16 -1.46
C ILE A 202 -2.37 -9.24 -2.18
N LEU A 203 -2.63 -9.12 -3.48
CA LEU A 203 -3.36 -10.15 -4.23
C LEU A 203 -2.60 -11.47 -4.33
N GLU A 204 -1.29 -11.41 -4.57
CA GLU A 204 -0.41 -12.58 -4.56
C GLU A 204 -0.40 -13.24 -3.18
N HIS A 205 -0.39 -12.45 -2.11
CA HIS A 205 -0.50 -12.94 -0.74
C HIS A 205 -1.80 -13.71 -0.52
N ILE A 206 -2.94 -13.09 -0.87
CA ILE A 206 -4.27 -13.69 -0.74
C ILE A 206 -4.34 -15.00 -1.53
N ALA A 207 -3.85 -15.01 -2.77
CA ALA A 207 -3.87 -16.20 -3.63
C ALA A 207 -2.97 -17.32 -3.09
N SER A 208 -1.73 -17.01 -2.70
CA SER A 208 -0.76 -17.99 -2.20
C SER A 208 -1.16 -18.61 -0.86
N HIS A 209 -1.98 -17.92 -0.07
CA HIS A 209 -2.50 -18.41 1.21
C HIS A 209 -3.95 -18.91 1.11
N ASN A 210 -4.53 -18.98 -0.10
CA ASN A 210 -5.92 -19.36 -0.34
C ASN A 210 -6.92 -18.61 0.55
N GLN A 211 -6.69 -17.31 0.75
CA GLN A 211 -7.55 -16.46 1.56
C GLN A 211 -8.76 -15.98 0.76
N ILE A 212 -9.79 -15.55 1.49
CA ILE A 212 -11.01 -15.01 0.91
C ILE A 212 -10.74 -13.71 0.14
N LYS A 213 -11.35 -13.62 -1.04
CA LYS A 213 -11.36 -12.42 -1.92
C LYS A 213 -12.75 -12.06 -2.42
N GLU A 214 -13.72 -12.95 -2.22
CA GLU A 214 -15.11 -12.79 -2.62
C GLU A 214 -15.96 -12.96 -1.35
N PHE A 215 -16.78 -11.97 -1.04
CA PHE A 215 -17.62 -11.94 0.15
C PHE A 215 -19.08 -11.93 -0.27
N THR A 216 -19.96 -12.49 0.56
CA THR A 216 -21.40 -12.44 0.34
C THR A 216 -22.06 -11.47 1.29
N LEU A 217 -22.83 -10.53 0.75
CA LEU A 217 -23.72 -9.67 1.52
C LEU A 217 -24.99 -9.42 0.70
N ASN A 218 -26.15 -9.55 1.34
CA ASN A 218 -27.49 -9.42 0.77
C ASN A 218 -27.66 -10.23 -0.53
N GLU A 219 -27.25 -11.51 -0.48
CA GLU A 219 -27.21 -12.44 -1.62
C GLU A 219 -26.32 -12.01 -2.81
N LYS A 220 -25.57 -10.92 -2.67
CA LYS A 220 -24.65 -10.42 -3.69
C LYS A 220 -23.21 -10.80 -3.37
N THR A 221 -22.48 -11.20 -4.41
CA THR A 221 -21.03 -11.42 -4.31
C THR A 221 -20.27 -10.11 -4.54
N ILE A 222 -19.47 -9.75 -3.55
CA ILE A 222 -18.59 -8.59 -3.55
C ILE A 222 -17.15 -9.08 -3.68
N GLU A 223 -16.45 -8.66 -4.72
CA GLU A 223 -15.06 -9.04 -5.01
C GLU A 223 -14.09 -7.93 -4.58
N LEU A 224 -13.02 -8.31 -3.89
CA LEU A 224 -11.83 -7.48 -3.68
C LEU A 224 -10.80 -7.80 -4.76
N ASN A 225 -10.69 -6.92 -5.75
CA ASN A 225 -9.76 -7.09 -6.87
C ASN A 225 -8.66 -6.01 -6.88
N LEU A 226 -7.84 -6.00 -7.93
CA LEU A 226 -6.75 -5.02 -8.06
C LEU A 226 -7.27 -3.58 -8.09
N TYR A 227 -8.38 -3.33 -8.78
CA TYR A 227 -9.00 -2.00 -8.81
C TYR A 227 -9.38 -1.55 -7.40
N SER A 228 -10.07 -2.40 -6.64
CA SER A 228 -10.39 -2.15 -5.24
C SER A 228 -9.15 -1.79 -4.44
N LEU A 229 -8.12 -2.64 -4.48
CA LEU A 229 -6.90 -2.40 -3.70
C LEU A 229 -6.21 -1.11 -4.13
N VAL A 230 -6.02 -0.83 -5.41
CA VAL A 230 -5.40 0.43 -5.87
C VAL A 230 -6.13 1.65 -5.31
N HIS A 231 -7.46 1.70 -5.39
CA HIS A 231 -8.24 2.84 -4.88
C HIS A 231 -8.20 2.96 -3.36
N ILE A 232 -8.27 1.84 -2.67
CA ILE A 232 -8.18 1.77 -1.21
C ILE A 232 -6.78 2.24 -0.79
N LEU A 233 -5.73 1.60 -1.29
CA LEU A 233 -4.33 1.90 -1.02
C LEU A 233 -3.95 3.34 -1.36
N ASN A 234 -4.43 3.91 -2.47
CA ASN A 234 -4.14 5.29 -2.84
C ASN A 234 -4.68 6.30 -1.80
N ARG A 235 -5.80 5.96 -1.14
CA ARG A 235 -6.35 6.74 -0.02
C ARG A 235 -5.66 6.44 1.31
N HIS A 236 -5.37 5.17 1.60
CA HIS A 236 -4.70 4.72 2.82
C HIS A 236 -3.24 5.18 2.93
N TYR A 237 -2.44 4.92 1.91
CA TYR A 237 -0.98 5.12 1.93
C TYR A 237 -0.56 6.55 1.57
N ALA A 238 -1.51 7.46 1.34
CA ALA A 238 -1.21 8.88 1.12
C ALA A 238 -0.39 9.48 2.30
N GLU A 239 -0.57 9.01 3.54
CA GLU A 239 0.24 9.45 4.67
C GLU A 239 1.59 8.72 4.77
N LEU A 240 1.59 7.39 4.64
CA LEU A 240 2.78 6.54 4.81
C LEU A 240 3.88 6.83 3.77
N ILE A 241 3.47 7.33 2.60
CA ILE A 241 4.35 7.64 1.47
C ILE A 241 4.68 9.14 1.40
N SER A 242 3.92 10.00 2.09
CA SER A 242 4.05 11.46 1.95
C SER A 242 3.69 12.22 3.24
N SER A 243 4.19 11.73 4.38
CA SER A 243 3.96 12.30 5.71
C SER A 243 4.37 13.77 5.84
N GLN A 244 5.26 14.26 4.97
CA GLN A 244 5.74 15.64 4.94
C GLN A 244 5.18 16.48 3.78
N SER A 245 4.39 15.91 2.86
CA SER A 245 4.05 16.58 1.59
C SER A 245 2.57 16.59 1.19
N ILE A 246 1.65 16.27 2.10
CA ILE A 246 0.20 16.44 1.88
C ILE A 246 -0.34 17.54 2.78
N SER A 247 -0.93 18.57 2.17
CA SER A 247 -1.76 19.55 2.87
C SER A 247 -2.92 18.85 3.57
N THR A 248 -3.04 19.09 4.87
CA THR A 248 -3.82 18.34 5.87
C THR A 248 -5.35 18.47 5.72
N SER A 249 -5.93 17.91 4.64
CA SER A 249 -7.39 17.85 4.44
C SER A 249 -7.95 16.48 4.05
N ARG A 250 -7.20 15.38 4.25
CA ARG A 250 -7.61 14.01 3.88
C ARG A 250 -7.43 13.01 5.02
N SER A 251 -8.38 12.07 5.11
CA SER A 251 -8.48 11.02 6.12
C SER A 251 -7.53 9.85 5.96
N PHE A 252 -7.06 9.33 7.09
CA PHE A 252 -6.17 8.17 7.18
C PHE A 252 -6.80 7.06 8.01
N HIS A 253 -6.38 5.81 7.79
CA HIS A 253 -6.90 4.65 8.52
C HIS A 253 -6.18 4.44 9.84
N ASN A 254 -6.88 3.88 10.83
CA ASN A 254 -6.26 3.50 12.10
C ASN A 254 -5.23 2.39 11.88
N THR A 255 -4.29 2.25 12.81
CA THR A 255 -3.28 1.16 12.82
C THR A 255 -3.90 -0.24 12.93
N LYS A 256 -5.23 -0.35 13.11
CA LYS A 256 -5.96 -1.61 13.28
C LYS A 256 -6.48 -2.19 11.97
N VAL A 257 -6.50 -1.43 10.87
CA VAL A 257 -6.80 -1.96 9.54
C VAL A 257 -5.52 -2.03 8.72
N GLU A 258 -4.85 -3.18 8.80
CA GLU A 258 -3.64 -3.47 8.02
C GLU A 258 -4.01 -3.70 6.55
N PRO A 259 -3.40 -2.98 5.59
CA PRO A 259 -3.72 -3.15 4.16
C PRO A 259 -3.58 -4.59 3.67
N THR A 260 -2.60 -5.34 4.16
CA THR A 260 -2.37 -6.76 3.82
C THR A 260 -3.43 -7.71 4.37
N LYS A 261 -4.23 -7.27 5.35
CA LYS A 261 -5.31 -8.05 5.97
C LYS A 261 -6.70 -7.47 5.69
N ILE A 262 -6.80 -6.57 4.72
CA ILE A 262 -8.05 -5.87 4.44
C ILE A 262 -9.18 -6.84 4.06
N ASN A 263 -8.86 -7.90 3.32
CA ASN A 263 -9.81 -8.96 2.98
C ASN A 263 -10.38 -9.64 4.23
N LEU A 264 -9.53 -9.95 5.20
CA LEU A 264 -9.95 -10.56 6.47
C LEU A 264 -10.83 -9.60 7.28
N PHE A 265 -10.50 -8.31 7.27
CA PHE A 265 -11.32 -7.29 7.93
C PHE A 265 -12.71 -7.15 7.29
N ILE A 266 -12.79 -7.10 5.96
CA ILE A 266 -14.07 -7.03 5.23
C ILE A 266 -14.92 -8.27 5.50
N ASP A 267 -14.31 -9.46 5.47
CA ASP A 267 -15.00 -10.72 5.78
C ASP A 267 -15.56 -10.72 7.21
N TYR A 268 -14.75 -10.27 8.17
CA TYR A 268 -15.17 -10.13 9.56
C TYR A 268 -16.37 -9.17 9.68
N LEU A 269 -16.30 -7.99 9.08
CA LEU A 269 -17.39 -7.01 9.10
C LEU A 269 -18.69 -7.59 8.53
N PHE A 270 -18.64 -8.18 7.34
CA PHE A 270 -19.83 -8.74 6.68
C PHE A 270 -20.38 -9.95 7.45
N SER A 271 -19.51 -10.79 8.00
CA SER A 271 -19.92 -11.91 8.85
C SER A 271 -20.67 -11.42 10.10
N ARG A 272 -20.18 -10.37 10.76
CA ARG A 272 -20.88 -9.78 11.92
C ARG A 272 -22.24 -9.18 11.58
N ILE A 273 -22.36 -8.54 10.42
CA ILE A 273 -23.64 -8.02 9.92
C ILE A 273 -24.65 -9.17 9.74
N ARG A 274 -24.23 -10.27 9.10
CA ARG A 274 -25.08 -11.45 8.87
C ARG A 274 -25.49 -12.10 10.18
N GLU A 275 -24.56 -12.28 11.11
CA GLU A 275 -24.83 -12.84 12.45
C GLU A 275 -25.86 -12.03 13.25
N LYS A 276 -25.92 -10.71 13.04
CA LYS A 276 -26.91 -9.83 13.67
C LYS A 276 -28.24 -9.75 12.91
N GLY A 277 -28.37 -10.42 11.77
CA GLY A 277 -29.58 -10.38 10.94
C GLY A 277 -29.83 -9.02 10.28
N LEU A 278 -28.80 -8.18 10.15
CA LEU A 278 -28.90 -6.82 9.60
C LEU A 278 -28.67 -6.77 8.09
N GLU A 279 -28.49 -7.91 7.43
CA GLU A 279 -28.16 -7.98 6.01
C GLU A 279 -29.28 -7.43 5.11
N SER A 280 -30.55 -7.63 5.49
CA SER A 280 -31.72 -7.19 4.72
C SER A 280 -31.95 -5.68 4.71
N VAL A 281 -31.39 -4.97 5.69
CA VAL A 281 -31.48 -3.51 5.81
C VAL A 281 -30.28 -2.80 5.19
N ILE A 282 -29.25 -3.54 4.77
CA ILE A 282 -28.11 -2.97 4.05
C ILE A 282 -28.38 -2.94 2.55
N GLU A 283 -28.37 -1.73 2.02
CA GLU A 283 -28.52 -1.49 0.61
C GLU A 283 -27.16 -1.54 -0.12
N ILE A 284 -26.98 -2.56 -0.97
CA ILE A 284 -25.79 -2.68 -1.81
C ILE A 284 -26.11 -2.10 -3.18
N LYS A 285 -25.88 -0.80 -3.34
CA LYS A 285 -26.07 -0.05 -4.58
C LYS A 285 -24.89 0.90 -4.82
N SER A 286 -24.65 1.22 -6.10
CA SER A 286 -23.64 2.21 -6.47
C SER A 286 -23.95 3.56 -5.82
N ASN A 287 -22.93 4.25 -5.30
CA ASN A 287 -23.00 5.54 -4.59
C ASN A 287 -23.62 5.52 -3.18
N GLU A 288 -24.04 4.35 -2.69
CA GLU A 288 -24.44 4.15 -1.30
C GLU A 288 -23.30 3.50 -0.53
N ALA A 289 -23.03 4.04 0.66
CA ALA A 289 -21.91 3.62 1.48
C ALA A 289 -22.42 2.74 2.62
N ILE A 290 -21.71 1.65 2.90
CA ILE A 290 -21.84 0.92 4.15
C ILE A 290 -21.04 1.70 5.19
N LEU A 291 -21.74 2.28 6.16
CA LEU A 291 -21.19 3.16 7.18
C LEU A 291 -21.05 2.40 8.49
N PHE A 292 -19.88 2.48 9.13
CA PHE A 292 -19.63 1.78 10.39
C PHE A 292 -18.61 2.51 11.26
N ASN A 293 -18.60 2.20 12.55
CA ASN A 293 -17.60 2.65 13.51
C ASN A 293 -16.72 1.47 13.90
N TYR A 294 -15.40 1.64 13.80
CA TYR A 294 -14.42 0.64 14.22
C TYR A 294 -13.38 1.31 15.12
N PHE A 295 -13.26 0.84 16.36
CA PHE A 295 -12.38 1.43 17.38
C PHE A 295 -12.55 2.96 17.51
N GLY A 296 -13.81 3.43 17.55
CA GLY A 296 -14.12 4.85 17.76
C GLY A 296 -13.87 5.75 16.55
N LYS A 297 -13.54 5.18 15.38
CA LYS A 297 -13.41 5.91 14.12
C LYS A 297 -14.51 5.50 13.15
N ASP A 298 -15.04 6.47 12.42
CA ASP A 298 -16.09 6.26 11.42
C ASP A 298 -15.47 5.90 10.07
N TYR A 299 -16.09 4.97 9.36
CA TYR A 299 -15.62 4.47 8.07
C TYR A 299 -16.76 4.36 7.07
N ALA A 300 -16.39 4.39 5.78
CA ALA A 300 -17.26 4.08 4.67
C ALA A 300 -16.64 3.03 3.76
N ILE A 301 -17.41 2.00 3.40
CA ILE A 301 -17.15 1.11 2.27
C ILE A 301 -18.14 1.45 1.15
N PHE A 302 -17.64 1.73 -0.04
CA PHE A 302 -18.46 1.99 -1.22
C PHE A 302 -18.44 0.77 -2.15
N PRO A 303 -19.52 -0.02 -2.20
CA PRO A 303 -19.71 -1.01 -3.24
C PRO A 303 -20.03 -0.35 -4.59
N ARG A 304 -19.60 -0.98 -5.67
CA ARG A 304 -19.91 -0.57 -7.04
C ARG A 304 -20.10 -1.78 -7.94
N GLU A 305 -21.05 -1.70 -8.87
CA GLU A 305 -21.20 -2.72 -9.90
C GLU A 305 -19.97 -2.76 -10.83
N TYR A 306 -19.46 -3.96 -11.10
CA TYR A 306 -18.33 -4.10 -12.01
C TYR A 306 -18.76 -3.78 -13.44
N LYS A 307 -18.07 -2.84 -14.09
CA LYS A 307 -18.46 -2.31 -15.41
C LYS A 307 -18.62 -3.40 -16.46
N TYR A 308 -17.81 -4.46 -16.38
CA TYR A 308 -17.79 -5.56 -17.35
C TYR A 308 -18.66 -6.74 -16.94
N ASN A 309 -19.13 -6.79 -15.69
CA ASN A 309 -20.05 -7.81 -15.22
C ASN A 309 -20.94 -7.25 -14.10
N LYS A 310 -22.16 -6.83 -14.45
CA LYS A 310 -23.11 -6.24 -13.50
C LYS A 310 -23.61 -7.21 -12.43
N SER A 311 -23.41 -8.53 -12.59
CA SER A 311 -23.70 -9.50 -11.52
C SER A 311 -22.61 -9.54 -10.45
N LYS A 312 -21.45 -8.92 -10.70
CA LYS A 312 -20.38 -8.75 -9.73
C LYS A 312 -20.38 -7.35 -9.16
N ILE A 313 -20.25 -7.27 -7.85
CA ILE A 313 -19.96 -6.02 -7.15
C ILE A 313 -18.50 -6.04 -6.74
N ILE A 314 -17.86 -4.88 -6.80
CA ILE A 314 -16.51 -4.66 -6.29
C ILE A 314 -16.55 -3.62 -5.18
N ILE A 315 -15.52 -3.60 -4.34
CA ILE A 315 -15.31 -2.49 -3.41
C ILE A 315 -14.62 -1.38 -4.18
N GLU A 316 -15.33 -0.29 -4.47
CA GLU A 316 -14.74 0.87 -5.16
C GLU A 316 -13.74 1.59 -4.26
N THR A 317 -14.09 1.80 -3.00
CA THR A 317 -13.19 2.43 -2.04
C THR A 317 -13.60 2.11 -0.60
N PHE A 318 -12.63 2.25 0.29
CA PHE A 318 -12.79 2.05 1.73
C PHE A 318 -11.92 3.08 2.46
N PHE A 319 -12.53 3.93 3.30
CA PHE A 319 -11.84 5.04 3.95
C PHE A 319 -12.44 5.47 5.29
N ILE A 320 -11.59 6.05 6.15
CA ILE A 320 -12.03 6.75 7.37
C ILE A 320 -12.76 8.04 7.00
N ILE A 321 -13.85 8.30 7.70
CA ILE A 321 -14.63 9.52 7.59
C ILE A 321 -14.10 10.52 8.62
N GLU A 322 -13.43 11.56 8.12
CA GLU A 322 -13.04 12.68 8.96
C GLU A 322 -14.17 13.68 9.11
N SER A 323 -14.65 13.88 10.33
CA SER A 323 -15.71 14.84 10.63
C SER A 323 -15.37 16.29 10.26
N LYS A 324 -14.08 16.61 10.14
CA LYS A 324 -13.58 17.93 9.72
C LYS A 324 -13.43 18.08 8.21
N ASN A 325 -13.52 16.99 7.44
CA ASN A 325 -13.37 17.03 5.99
C ASN A 325 -14.68 17.51 5.33
N VAL A 326 -14.63 18.65 4.65
CA VAL A 326 -15.81 19.26 4.00
C VAL A 326 -16.44 18.31 2.98
N ASN A 327 -15.65 17.47 2.31
CA ASN A 327 -16.13 16.49 1.33
C ASN A 327 -16.83 15.29 2.00
N ALA A 328 -16.64 15.08 3.31
CA ALA A 328 -17.28 14.03 4.07
C ALA A 328 -18.62 14.45 4.70
N LYS A 329 -19.03 15.72 4.55
CA LYS A 329 -20.23 16.28 5.20
C LYS A 329 -21.48 15.43 5.00
N ARG A 330 -21.72 14.93 3.77
CA ARG A 330 -22.86 14.05 3.45
C ARG A 330 -22.84 12.77 4.29
N LEU A 331 -21.68 12.16 4.47
CA LEU A 331 -21.52 10.92 5.24
C LEU A 331 -21.67 11.19 6.74
N THR A 332 -21.10 12.30 7.24
CA THR A 332 -21.25 12.71 8.63
C THR A 332 -22.71 13.04 8.99
N GLU A 333 -23.46 13.65 8.06
CA GLU A 333 -24.89 13.87 8.23
C GLU A 333 -25.68 12.57 8.24
N LYS A 334 -25.36 11.60 7.36
CA LYS A 334 -25.95 10.26 7.41
C LYS A 334 -25.69 9.59 8.76
N ILE A 335 -24.46 9.61 9.26
CA ILE A 335 -24.09 9.03 10.57
C ILE A 335 -24.89 9.67 11.71
N LYS A 336 -25.06 11.00 11.72
CA LYS A 336 -25.80 11.70 12.78
C LYS A 336 -27.28 11.33 12.83
N ASN A 337 -27.85 10.95 11.69
CA ASN A 337 -29.27 10.62 11.56
C ASN A 337 -29.53 9.10 11.52
N ALA A 338 -28.47 8.28 11.58
CA ALA A 338 -28.56 6.84 11.46
C ALA A 338 -28.92 6.18 12.80
N GLU A 339 -29.58 5.04 12.73
CA GLU A 339 -29.69 4.13 13.86
C GLU A 339 -28.37 3.37 14.05
N VAL A 340 -27.93 3.22 15.30
CA VAL A 340 -26.63 2.62 15.63
C VAL A 340 -26.84 1.22 16.18
N PHE A 341 -26.29 0.23 15.47
CA PHE A 341 -26.33 -1.17 15.91
C PHE A 341 -24.93 -1.64 16.32
N ASN A 342 -24.82 -2.23 17.51
CA ASN A 342 -23.56 -2.84 17.95
C ASN A 342 -23.39 -4.22 17.30
N LEU A 343 -22.33 -4.36 16.50
CA LEU A 343 -21.93 -5.64 15.90
C LEU A 343 -21.03 -6.42 16.85
N ASP A 344 -20.09 -5.74 17.52
CA ASP A 344 -19.14 -6.26 18.50
C ASP A 344 -18.74 -5.14 19.49
N GLU A 345 -17.88 -5.40 20.48
CA GLU A 345 -17.40 -4.40 21.47
C GLU A 345 -16.82 -3.15 20.81
N ASN A 346 -16.04 -3.35 19.74
CA ASN A 346 -15.31 -2.29 19.04
C ASN A 346 -15.85 -2.04 17.62
N LEU A 347 -17.01 -2.60 17.26
CA LEU A 347 -17.57 -2.51 15.92
C LEU A 347 -19.06 -2.20 15.97
N LYS A 348 -19.47 -1.11 15.30
CA LYS A 348 -20.86 -0.68 15.18
C LYS A 348 -21.20 -0.39 13.73
N ILE A 349 -22.45 -0.55 13.34
CA ILE A 349 -22.94 -0.18 12.01
C ILE A 349 -23.99 0.93 12.12
N TYR A 350 -24.00 1.81 11.12
CA TYR A 350 -24.96 2.89 10.95
C TYR A 350 -25.95 2.51 9.86
N ILE A 351 -27.25 2.54 10.18
CA ILE A 351 -28.34 2.15 9.27
C ILE A 351 -29.29 3.33 9.08
#